data_AF-A0A1B6FIB1-F1
#
_entry.id   AF-A0A1B6FIB1-F1
#
_cell.length_a   1.000
_cell.length_b   1.000
_cell.length_c   1.000
_cell.angle_alpha   90.00
_cell.angle_beta   90.00
_cell.angle_gamma   90.00
#
_symmetry.space_group_name_H-M   'P 1'
#
loop_
_entity.id
_entity.type
_entity.pdbx_description
1 polymer ?
#
loop_
_entity_poly.entity_id
_entity_poly.type
_entity_poly.pdbx_seq_one_letter_code
_entity_poly.pdbx_strand_id
1 'polypeptide(L)'
;LRKRRSGEHLGIFKQYIQRYFRVTPSMAHIILLASTLNIHFANGPVWNKTVGRFEDLCNCLWWSNLLHISNCIGTPFLCRPETWFLAADFQLFVVSPLLLLPLHSQPKLGLLLLAGVYLLSTSIKTADSFFMLLHPELGLTE
;
A
#
# COMPACT_ATOMS: atom_id res chain seq x y z
N LEU A 1 -8.83 8.99 30.54
CA LEU A 1 -9.37 8.08 29.50
C LEU A 1 -9.72 6.75 30.16
N ARG A 2 -10.92 6.26 29.88
CA ARG A 2 -11.72 5.29 30.67
C ARG A 2 -11.07 3.90 30.70
N LYS A 3 -10.85 3.40 31.93
CA LYS A 3 -10.41 2.04 32.30
C LYS A 3 -11.07 0.97 31.42
N ARG A 4 -10.36 0.44 30.41
CA ARG A 4 -10.79 -0.73 29.64
C ARG A 4 -10.19 -1.99 30.27
N ARG A 5 -11.06 -2.98 30.41
CA ARG A 5 -10.86 -4.20 31.20
C ARG A 5 -10.93 -5.37 30.21
N SER A 6 -9.81 -6.07 30.02
CA SER A 6 -9.67 -7.45 29.52
C SER A 6 -10.28 -7.86 28.15
N GLY A 7 -11.08 -7.03 27.47
CA GLY A 7 -11.66 -7.28 26.13
C GLY A 7 -11.07 -6.40 25.01
N GLU A 8 -9.97 -5.71 25.27
CA GLU A 8 -9.38 -4.72 24.35
C GLU A 8 -8.78 -5.30 23.08
N HIS A 9 -8.10 -6.45 23.17
CA HIS A 9 -7.50 -7.09 22.00
C HIS A 9 -8.56 -7.51 20.98
N LEU A 10 -9.70 -8.03 21.44
CA LEU A 10 -10.84 -8.38 20.58
C LEU A 10 -11.46 -7.15 19.90
N GLY A 11 -11.52 -6.01 20.61
CA GLY A 11 -12.02 -4.75 20.08
C GLY A 11 -11.13 -4.16 18.99
N ILE A 12 -9.81 -4.18 19.21
CA ILE A 12 -8.82 -3.69 18.24
C ILE A 12 -8.84 -4.56 16.98
N PHE A 13 -8.82 -5.89 17.12
CA PHE A 13 -8.89 -6.81 16.00
C PHE A 13 -10.18 -6.65 15.18
N LYS A 14 -11.32 -6.45 15.85
CA LYS A 14 -12.59 -6.14 15.18
C LYS A 14 -12.52 -4.85 14.37
N GLN A 15 -11.86 -3.80 14.87
CA GLN A 15 -11.67 -2.55 14.14
C GLN A 15 -10.82 -2.75 12.86
N TYR A 16 -9.77 -3.57 12.94
CA TYR A 16 -8.96 -3.94 11.77
C TYR A 16 -9.79 -4.67 10.70
N ILE A 17 -10.52 -5.70 11.12
CA ILE A 17 -11.38 -6.48 10.23
C ILE A 17 -12.43 -5.59 9.56
N GLN A 18 -13.11 -4.75 10.34
CA GLN A 18 -14.14 -3.85 9.80
C GLN A 18 -13.57 -2.86 8.78
N ARG A 19 -12.35 -2.34 9.00
CA ARG A 19 -11.70 -1.45 8.04
C ARG A 19 -11.31 -2.21 6.76
N TYR A 20 -10.77 -3.41 6.89
CA TYR A 20 -10.43 -4.26 5.76
C TYR A 20 -11.66 -4.52 4.89
N PHE A 21 -12.72 -5.10 5.46
CA PHE A 21 -13.96 -5.39 4.73
C PHE A 21 -14.70 -4.17 4.19
N ARG A 22 -14.44 -2.96 4.70
CA ARG A 22 -15.02 -1.72 4.15
C ARG A 22 -14.32 -1.26 2.87
N VAL A 23 -13.01 -1.44 2.77
CA VAL A 23 -12.18 -0.83 1.72
C VAL A 23 -11.77 -1.83 0.64
N THR A 24 -11.48 -3.08 1.02
CA THR A 24 -11.17 -4.16 0.08
C THR A 24 -12.24 -4.38 -0.99
N PRO A 25 -13.57 -4.32 -0.75
CA PRO A 25 -14.55 -4.52 -1.81
C PRO A 25 -14.47 -3.45 -2.90
N SER A 26 -14.28 -2.17 -2.55
CA SER A 26 -14.11 -1.12 -3.57
C SER A 26 -12.85 -1.35 -4.41
N MET A 27 -11.76 -1.80 -3.79
CA MET A 27 -10.53 -2.13 -4.51
C MET A 27 -10.69 -3.34 -5.42
N ALA A 28 -11.36 -4.40 -4.94
CA ALA A 28 -11.66 -5.59 -5.73
C ALA A 28 -12.49 -5.25 -6.97
N HIS A 29 -13.47 -4.35 -6.83
CA HIS A 29 -14.24 -3.85 -7.98
C HIS A 29 -13.35 -3.13 -8.98
N ILE A 30 -12.47 -2.22 -8.55
CA ILE A 30 -11.56 -1.51 -9.47
C ILE A 30 -10.66 -2.49 -10.23
N ILE A 31 -10.09 -3.49 -9.54
CA ILE A 31 -9.24 -4.50 -10.16
C ILE A 31 -10.03 -5.31 -11.20
N LEU A 32 -11.25 -5.73 -10.85
CA LEU A 32 -12.11 -6.50 -11.75
C LEU A 32 -12.54 -5.69 -12.98
N LEU A 33 -12.91 -4.42 -12.80
CA LEU A 33 -13.22 -3.52 -13.92
C LEU A 33 -11.98 -3.30 -14.78
N ALA A 34 -10.81 -3.17 -14.15
CA ALA A 34 -9.56 -2.93 -14.85
C ALA A 34 -9.11 -4.14 -15.69
N SER A 35 -9.37 -5.37 -15.24
CA SER A 35 -9.02 -6.60 -15.98
C SER A 35 -10.06 -7.04 -17.00
N THR A 36 -11.34 -6.70 -16.82
CA THR A 36 -12.43 -7.23 -17.68
C THR A 36 -13.08 -6.19 -18.58
N LEU A 37 -13.25 -4.94 -18.12
CA LEU A 37 -13.98 -3.94 -18.89
C LEU A 37 -13.09 -3.04 -19.74
N ASN A 38 -11.82 -2.84 -19.35
CA ASN A 38 -10.91 -1.97 -20.10
C ASN A 38 -10.68 -2.42 -21.55
N ILE A 39 -10.71 -3.73 -21.82
CA ILE A 39 -10.61 -4.30 -23.18
C ILE A 39 -11.79 -3.92 -24.09
N HIS A 40 -12.93 -3.56 -23.51
CA HIS A 40 -14.16 -3.27 -24.24
C HIS A 40 -14.44 -1.77 -24.40
N PHE A 41 -13.84 -0.91 -23.57
CA PHE A 41 -14.10 0.54 -23.61
C PHE A 41 -13.44 1.27 -24.78
N ALA A 42 -12.23 0.88 -25.15
CA ALA A 42 -11.49 1.52 -26.23
C ALA A 42 -10.43 0.59 -26.80
N ASN A 43 -10.15 0.74 -28.10
CA ASN A 43 -9.09 0.03 -28.80
C ASN A 43 -8.29 1.04 -29.61
N GLY A 44 -6.99 1.17 -29.31
CA GLY A 44 -6.11 2.10 -30.03
C GLY A 44 -4.65 2.04 -29.51
N PRO A 45 -3.68 2.49 -30.31
CA PRO A 45 -2.25 2.40 -29.97
C PRO A 45 -1.88 3.23 -28.72
N VAL A 46 -2.57 4.35 -28.49
CA VAL A 46 -2.43 5.15 -27.25
C VAL A 46 -3.04 4.42 -26.06
N TRP A 47 -4.22 3.81 -26.24
CA TRP A 47 -4.88 3.04 -25.19
C TRP A 47 -4.02 1.86 -24.74
N ASN A 48 -3.44 1.11 -25.67
CA ASN A 48 -2.60 -0.04 -25.32
C ASN A 48 -1.34 0.38 -24.53
N LYS A 49 -0.70 1.50 -24.92
CA LYS A 49 0.46 2.03 -24.19
C LYS A 49 0.12 2.55 -22.79
N THR A 50 -1.07 3.11 -22.60
CA THR A 50 -1.42 3.80 -21.35
C THR A 50 -2.23 2.93 -20.40
N VAL A 51 -3.03 2.00 -20.92
CA VAL A 51 -3.97 1.15 -20.15
C VAL A 51 -3.60 -0.32 -20.23
N GLY A 52 -3.14 -0.81 -21.40
CA GLY A 52 -2.79 -2.21 -21.60
C GLY A 52 -1.71 -2.70 -20.62
N ARG A 53 -0.68 -1.87 -20.38
CA ARG A 53 0.33 -2.19 -19.38
C ARG A 53 -0.23 -2.33 -17.96
N PHE A 54 -1.17 -1.46 -17.55
CA PHE A 54 -1.80 -1.57 -16.23
C PHE A 54 -2.71 -2.79 -16.15
N GLU A 55 -3.36 -3.17 -17.24
CA GLU A 55 -4.20 -4.37 -17.32
C GLU A 55 -3.36 -5.63 -17.07
N ASP A 56 -2.23 -5.79 -17.75
CA ASP A 56 -1.31 -6.92 -17.58
C ASP A 56 -0.79 -7.01 -16.13
N LEU A 57 -0.42 -5.87 -15.56
CA LEU A 57 0.03 -5.77 -14.17
C LEU A 57 -1.10 -6.05 -13.17
N CYS A 58 -2.32 -5.59 -13.43
CA CYS A 58 -3.49 -5.92 -12.60
C CYS A 58 -3.79 -7.42 -12.63
N ASN A 59 -3.69 -8.07 -13.79
CA ASN A 59 -3.91 -9.51 -13.94
C ASN A 59 -2.82 -10.35 -13.25
N CYS A 60 -1.57 -9.86 -13.18
CA CYS A 60 -0.49 -10.55 -12.48
C CYS A 60 -0.49 -10.29 -10.96
N LEU A 61 -0.80 -9.06 -10.53
CA LEU A 61 -0.62 -8.57 -9.16
C LEU A 61 -1.93 -8.28 -8.41
N TRP A 62 -3.09 -8.74 -8.90
CA TRP A 62 -4.38 -8.56 -8.21
C TRP A 62 -4.34 -9.01 -6.74
N TRP A 63 -3.66 -10.13 -6.47
CA TRP A 63 -3.54 -10.70 -5.13
C TRP A 63 -2.76 -9.78 -4.19
N SER A 64 -1.68 -9.14 -4.68
CA SER A 64 -0.86 -8.22 -3.88
C SER A 64 -1.64 -6.97 -3.51
N ASN A 65 -2.49 -6.49 -4.42
CA ASN A 65 -3.37 -5.35 -4.20
C ASN A 65 -4.47 -5.66 -3.17
N LEU A 66 -5.05 -6.88 -3.21
CA LEU A 66 -6.04 -7.32 -2.23
C LEU A 66 -5.46 -7.54 -0.82
N LEU A 67 -4.20 -7.97 -0.75
CA LEU A 67 -3.48 -8.12 0.51
C LEU A 67 -2.89 -6.80 1.04
N HIS A 68 -3.02 -5.70 0.29
CA HIS A 68 -2.40 -4.40 0.63
C HIS A 68 -0.87 -4.45 0.79
N ILE A 69 -0.19 -5.32 0.03
CA ILE A 69 1.29 -5.48 0.06
C ILE A 69 1.95 -4.84 -1.18
N SER A 70 1.16 -4.31 -2.13
CA SER A 70 1.67 -3.70 -3.37
C SER A 70 2.72 -2.61 -3.18
N ASN A 71 2.79 -1.95 -2.01
CA ASN A 71 3.84 -0.98 -1.71
C ASN A 71 5.26 -1.59 -1.73
N CYS A 72 5.39 -2.87 -1.33
CA CYS A 72 6.68 -3.54 -1.18
C CYS A 72 7.26 -4.08 -2.49
N ILE A 73 6.45 -4.21 -3.53
CA ILE A 73 6.84 -4.82 -4.81
C ILE A 73 7.50 -3.78 -5.74
N GLY A 74 7.27 -2.49 -5.49
CA GLY A 74 7.89 -1.38 -6.22
C GLY A 74 6.91 -0.60 -7.08
N THR A 75 7.30 0.64 -7.42
CA THR A 75 6.52 1.56 -8.27
C THR A 75 6.26 1.10 -9.72
N PRO A 76 7.11 0.26 -10.37
CA PRO A 76 6.83 -0.16 -11.75
C PRO A 76 5.82 -1.32 -11.86
N PHE A 77 5.56 -2.04 -10.76
CA PHE A 77 4.69 -3.23 -10.72
C PHE A 77 3.33 -2.94 -10.08
N LEU A 78 2.73 -1.80 -10.41
CA LEU A 78 1.44 -1.40 -9.86
C LEU A 78 0.33 -1.52 -10.88
N CYS A 79 -0.75 -2.17 -10.44
CA CYS A 79 -2.02 -2.20 -11.15
C CYS A 79 -2.58 -0.78 -11.34
N ARG A 80 -2.63 0.02 -10.25
CA ARG A 80 -3.08 1.42 -10.29
C ARG A 80 -2.30 2.26 -9.27
N PRO A 81 -2.00 3.53 -9.55
CA PRO A 81 -1.36 4.42 -8.56
C PRO A 81 -2.17 4.55 -7.26
N GLU A 82 -3.50 4.50 -7.36
CA GLU A 82 -4.38 4.61 -6.19
C GLU A 82 -4.28 3.39 -5.27
N THR A 83 -3.99 2.18 -5.80
CA THR A 83 -3.85 0.98 -4.97
C THR A 83 -2.60 1.05 -4.10
N TRP A 84 -1.56 1.75 -4.55
CA TRP A 84 -0.36 2.02 -3.76
C TRP A 84 -0.66 2.82 -2.49
N PHE A 85 -1.41 3.92 -2.65
CA PHE A 85 -1.75 4.82 -1.54
C PHE A 85 -2.62 4.10 -0.51
N LEU A 86 -3.61 3.34 -0.97
CA LEU A 86 -4.49 2.58 -0.08
C LEU A 86 -3.73 1.48 0.68
N ALA A 87 -2.80 0.78 0.01
CA ALA A 87 -1.92 -0.17 0.68
C ALA A 87 -1.05 0.49 1.76
N ALA A 88 -0.50 1.67 1.49
CA ALA A 88 0.29 2.43 2.46
C ALA A 88 -0.54 2.87 3.68
N ASP A 89 -1.77 3.37 3.46
CA ASP A 89 -2.69 3.75 4.53
C ASP A 89 -3.04 2.56 5.45
N PHE A 90 -3.24 1.37 4.88
CA PHE A 90 -3.46 0.15 5.66
C PHE A 90 -2.25 -0.22 6.53
N GLN A 91 -1.05 -0.11 5.99
CA GLN A 91 0.18 -0.38 6.74
C GLN A 91 0.36 0.62 7.90
N LEU A 92 0.12 1.91 7.64
CA LEU A 92 0.15 2.95 8.67
C LEU A 92 -0.90 2.70 9.76
N PHE A 93 -2.08 2.23 9.38
CA PHE A 93 -3.11 1.89 10.35
C PHE A 93 -2.71 0.71 11.24
N VAL A 94 -2.07 -0.32 10.69
CA VAL A 94 -1.56 -1.48 11.45
C VAL A 94 -0.43 -1.09 12.40
N VAL A 95 0.46 -0.19 11.96
CA VAL A 95 1.58 0.31 12.77
C VAL A 95 1.13 1.35 13.81
N SER A 96 -0.01 2.01 13.60
CA SER A 96 -0.54 3.07 14.45
C SER A 96 -0.56 2.74 15.96
N PRO A 97 -1.15 1.63 16.45
CA PRO A 97 -1.13 1.34 17.88
C PRO A 97 0.29 1.07 18.41
N LEU A 98 1.19 0.52 17.59
CA LEU A 98 2.57 0.28 17.98
C LEU A 98 3.32 1.60 18.25
N LEU A 99 2.96 2.67 17.54
CA LEU A 99 3.53 4.01 17.76
C LEU A 99 2.79 4.79 18.86
N LEU A 100 1.45 4.70 18.91
CA LEU A 100 0.63 5.48 19.83
C LEU A 100 0.70 4.98 21.28
N LEU A 101 0.81 3.67 21.51
CA LEU A 101 0.94 3.09 22.86
C LEU A 101 2.19 3.59 23.62
N PRO A 102 3.42 3.48 23.06
CA PRO A 102 4.61 3.99 23.73
C PRO A 102 4.64 5.52 23.80
N LEU A 103 4.06 6.23 22.82
CA LEU A 103 3.96 7.69 22.87
C LEU A 103 3.08 8.18 24.02
N HIS A 104 2.00 7.46 24.33
CA HIS A 104 1.13 7.78 25.47
C HIS A 104 1.80 7.51 26.82
N SER A 105 2.57 6.41 26.94
CA SER A 105 3.21 6.03 28.20
C SER A 105 4.52 6.78 28.46
N GLN A 106 5.33 7.00 27.42
CA GLN A 106 6.64 7.65 27.50
C GLN A 106 6.90 8.50 26.24
N PRO A 107 6.63 9.82 26.28
CA PRO A 107 6.69 10.65 25.08
C PRO A 107 8.08 10.70 24.44
N LYS A 108 9.15 10.63 25.23
CA LYS A 108 10.54 10.61 24.71
C LYS A 108 10.84 9.35 23.90
N LEU A 109 10.43 8.18 24.39
CA LEU A 109 10.63 6.90 23.70
C LEU A 109 9.75 6.83 22.44
N GLY A 110 8.49 7.26 22.53
CA GLY A 110 7.60 7.34 21.38
C GLY A 110 8.14 8.27 20.28
N LEU A 111 8.68 9.44 20.66
CA LEU A 111 9.29 10.37 19.70
C LEU A 111 10.55 9.78 19.04
N LEU A 112 11.40 9.08 19.81
CA LEU A 112 12.56 8.38 19.29
C LEU A 112 12.16 7.31 18.27
N LEU A 113 11.17 6.48 18.60
CA LEU A 113 10.66 5.44 17.70
C LEU A 113 10.07 6.04 16.42
N LEU A 114 9.31 7.13 16.54
CA LEU A 114 8.72 7.82 15.40
C LEU A 114 9.81 8.39 14.47
N ALA A 115 10.82 9.04 15.06
CA ALA A 115 11.97 9.56 14.31
C ALA A 115 12.76 8.43 13.64
N GLY A 116 12.96 7.30 14.32
CA GLY A 116 13.63 6.13 13.77
C GLY A 116 12.88 5.52 12.58
N VAL A 117 11.58 5.30 12.71
CA VAL A 117 10.73 4.77 11.62
C VAL A 117 10.70 5.74 10.44
N TYR A 118 10.60 7.05 10.70
CA TYR A 118 10.63 8.07 9.65
C TYR A 118 11.96 8.06 8.89
N LEU A 119 13.09 8.09 9.61
CA LEU A 119 14.42 8.05 9.00
C LEU A 119 14.59 6.78 8.17
N LEU A 120 14.25 5.60 8.72
CA LEU A 120 14.33 4.34 8.00
C LEU A 120 13.50 4.36 6.70
N SER A 121 12.26 4.84 6.76
CA SER A 121 11.39 4.93 5.58
C SER A 121 11.99 5.83 4.51
N THR A 122 12.54 6.99 4.88
CA THR A 122 13.18 7.89 3.91
C THR A 122 14.47 7.29 3.34
N SER A 123 15.30 6.66 4.17
CA SER A 123 16.55 6.03 3.71
C SER A 123 16.31 4.91 2.70
N ILE A 124 15.28 4.07 2.92
CA ILE A 124 14.93 2.99 1.98
C ILE A 124 14.51 3.57 0.63
N LYS A 125 13.65 4.59 0.62
CA LYS A 125 13.17 5.21 -0.63
C LYS A 125 14.28 5.95 -1.37
N THR A 126 15.17 6.65 -0.65
CA THR A 126 16.32 7.32 -1.24
C THR A 126 17.32 6.31 -1.81
N ALA A 127 17.58 5.21 -1.09
CA ALA A 127 18.48 4.15 -1.57
C ALA A 127 17.95 3.47 -2.84
N ASP A 128 16.66 3.16 -2.88
CA ASP A 128 15.98 2.59 -4.05
C ASP A 128 16.04 3.54 -5.26
N SER A 129 15.77 4.83 -5.03
CA SER A 129 15.84 5.86 -6.08
C SER A 129 17.28 6.05 -6.58
N PHE A 130 18.27 6.02 -5.67
CA PHE A 130 19.68 6.12 -6.03
C PHE A 130 20.17 4.89 -6.79
N PHE A 131 19.73 3.69 -6.39
CA PHE A 131 20.01 2.45 -7.11
C PHE A 131 19.44 2.49 -8.54
N MET A 132 18.22 3.01 -8.71
CA MET A 132 17.60 3.20 -10.01
C MET A 132 18.37 4.20 -10.90
N LEU A 133 18.97 5.25 -10.31
CA LEU A 133 19.86 6.18 -11.03
C LEU A 133 21.20 5.54 -11.45
N LEU A 134 21.70 4.58 -10.67
CA LEU A 134 22.98 3.90 -10.95
C LEU A 134 22.85 2.81 -12.03
N HIS A 135 21.66 2.24 -12.23
CA HIS A 135 21.35 1.22 -13.23
C HIS A 135 20.21 1.64 -14.19
N PRO A 136 20.47 2.58 -15.12
CA PRO A 136 19.45 3.01 -16.10
C PRO A 136 19.05 1.91 -17.09
N GLU A 137 19.92 0.92 -17.34
CA GLU A 137 19.66 -0.20 -18.25
C GLU A 137 18.54 -1.17 -17.77
N LEU A 138 18.25 -1.22 -16.46
CA LEU A 138 17.14 -2.02 -15.92
C LEU A 138 15.79 -1.28 -15.98
N GLY A 139 15.79 0.04 -16.28
CA GLY A 139 14.59 0.86 -16.37
C GLY A 139 14.00 0.98 -17.78
N LEU A 140 14.56 0.27 -18.78
CA LEU A 140 14.17 0.35 -20.20
C LEU A 140 13.46 -0.89 -20.74
N THR A 141 13.12 -1.87 -19.90
CA THR A 141 12.06 -2.85 -20.22
C THR A 141 10.73 -2.33 -19.68
N GLU A 142 10.32 -1.14 -20.16
CA GLU A 142 8.99 -0.55 -19.96
C GLU A 142 8.13 -0.69 -21.23
#